data_AF-A0A8H7XP26-F1
#
_entry.id   AF-A0A8H7XP26-F1
#
_cell.length_a   1.000
_cell.length_b   1.000
_cell.length_c   1.000
_cell.angle_alpha   90.00
_cell.angle_beta   90.00
_cell.angle_gamma   90.00
#
_symmetry.space_group_name_H-M   'P 1'
#
loop_
_entity.id
_entity.type
_entity.pdbx_description
1 polymer ?
#
loop_
_entity_poly.entity_id
_entity_poly.type
_entity_poly.pdbx_seq_one_letter_code
_entity_poly.pdbx_strand_id
1 'polypeptide(L)'
;MAPDPVAEKSGFLRMYMSNHPDTLVAYAKWFGKVKEVITSAEMTAIDCNSMTLTCTMKGGSKKEVRVPIEPPLSGYEDVKPRLLEMKAFAQEGLGMVCLYVTYHTILDKPFALRSKLRISQPLNSPGTPG
;
A
#
# COMPACT_ATOMS: atom_id res chain seq x y z
N MET A 1 -4.59 23.59 12.90
CA MET A 1 -4.46 22.20 12.43
C MET A 1 -5.56 22.00 11.41
N ALA A 2 -5.24 21.69 10.15
CA ALA A 2 -6.28 21.34 9.18
C ALA A 2 -6.86 19.96 9.56
N PRO A 3 -8.18 19.75 9.52
CA PRO A 3 -8.75 18.43 9.75
C PRO A 3 -8.25 17.49 8.65
N ASP A 4 -7.68 16.35 9.06
CA ASP A 4 -7.28 15.30 8.13
C ASP A 4 -8.54 14.75 7.45
N PRO A 5 -8.75 14.97 6.14
CA PRO A 5 -9.99 14.58 5.46
C PRO A 5 -10.22 13.06 5.49
N VAL A 6 -9.14 12.30 5.66
CA VAL A 6 -9.14 10.85 5.84
C VAL A 6 -9.57 10.47 7.26
N ALA A 7 -9.07 11.17 8.28
CA ALA A 7 -9.39 10.88 9.68
C ALA A 7 -10.87 11.18 9.99
N GLU A 8 -11.45 12.21 9.38
CA GLU A 8 -12.89 12.49 9.49
C GLU A 8 -13.77 11.36 8.93
N LYS A 9 -13.25 10.58 7.97
CA LYS A 9 -13.93 9.41 7.37
C LYS A 9 -13.45 8.08 7.92
N SER A 10 -12.62 8.09 8.96
CA SER A 10 -12.04 6.89 9.59
C SER A 10 -13.10 5.88 10.03
N GLY A 11 -14.27 6.33 10.48
CA GLY A 11 -15.38 5.44 10.88
C GLY A 11 -15.89 4.54 9.73
N PHE A 12 -16.05 5.11 8.53
CA PHE A 12 -16.47 4.35 7.34
C PHE A 12 -15.37 3.40 6.86
N LEU A 13 -14.11 3.85 6.92
CA LEU A 13 -12.95 3.04 6.55
C LEU A 13 -12.76 1.87 7.49
N ARG A 14 -12.92 2.09 8.80
CA ARG A 14 -12.92 1.04 9.80
C ARG A 14 -13.99 0.00 9.50
N MET A 15 -15.22 0.42 9.23
CA MET A 15 -16.31 -0.50 8.92
C MET A 15 -16.03 -1.32 7.65
N TYR A 16 -15.46 -0.70 6.62
CA TYR A 16 -15.04 -1.39 5.39
C TYR A 16 -13.88 -2.38 5.64
N MET A 17 -12.87 -1.98 6.40
CA MET A 17 -11.70 -2.80 6.74
C MET A 17 -12.02 -3.91 7.73
N SER A 18 -13.02 -3.73 8.61
CA SER A 18 -13.52 -4.78 9.51
C SER A 18 -14.05 -6.00 8.75
N ASN A 19 -14.42 -5.85 7.48
CA ASN A 19 -14.83 -6.96 6.62
C ASN A 19 -13.64 -7.71 6.00
N HIS A 20 -12.41 -7.24 6.22
CA HIS A 20 -11.18 -7.79 5.68
C HIS A 20 -10.07 -7.88 6.75
N PRO A 21 -10.29 -8.60 7.87
CA PRO A 21 -9.31 -8.72 8.95
C PRO A 21 -7.99 -9.34 8.47
N ASP A 22 -8.03 -10.23 7.48
CA ASP A 22 -6.84 -10.85 6.88
C ASP A 22 -5.88 -9.82 6.27
N THR A 23 -6.43 -8.75 5.69
CA THR A 23 -5.63 -7.67 5.09
C THR A 23 -4.93 -6.85 6.19
N LEU A 24 -5.61 -6.58 7.29
CA LEU A 24 -5.04 -5.85 8.43
C LEU A 24 -3.91 -6.67 9.09
N VAL A 25 -4.08 -7.99 9.19
CA VAL A 25 -3.03 -8.90 9.66
C VAL A 25 -1.80 -8.84 8.75
N ALA A 26 -1.99 -8.84 7.42
CA ALA A 26 -0.88 -8.73 6.47
C ALA A 26 -0.10 -7.42 6.67
N TYR A 27 -0.79 -6.29 6.85
CA TYR A 27 -0.13 -5.02 7.13
C TYR A 27 0.67 -5.02 8.42
N ALA A 28 0.09 -5.53 9.50
CA ALA A 28 0.77 -5.57 10.78
C ALA A 28 2.01 -6.48 10.74
N LYS A 29 1.93 -7.60 10.00
CA LYS A 29 3.09 -8.49 9.82
C LYS A 29 4.18 -7.87 8.96
N TRP A 30 3.81 -7.25 7.83
CA TRP A 30 4.78 -6.70 6.88
C TRP A 30 5.33 -5.34 7.32
N PHE A 31 4.46 -4.33 7.43
CA PHE A 31 4.86 -2.97 7.79
C PHE A 31 5.15 -2.82 9.29
N GLY A 32 4.32 -3.45 10.13
CA GLY A 32 4.55 -3.48 11.57
C GLY A 32 5.66 -4.43 12.02
N LYS A 33 6.21 -5.23 11.10
CA LYS A 33 7.23 -6.26 11.35
C LYS A 33 6.88 -7.18 12.53
N VAL A 34 5.58 -7.41 12.76
CA VAL A 34 5.11 -8.28 13.84
C VAL A 34 5.39 -9.73 13.45
N LYS A 35 6.38 -10.33 14.12
CA LYS A 35 6.77 -11.74 13.93
C LYS A 35 5.84 -12.74 14.61
N GLU A 36 4.95 -12.23 15.47
CA GLU A 36 4.05 -13.03 16.30
C GLU A 36 2.82 -13.48 15.49
N VAL A 37 2.21 -14.59 15.92
CA VAL A 37 1.01 -15.11 15.26
C VAL A 37 -0.21 -14.30 15.70
N ILE A 38 -0.59 -13.37 14.83
CA ILE A 38 -1.82 -12.58 14.94
C ILE A 38 -3.01 -13.46 14.55
N THR A 39 -4.03 -13.53 15.41
CA THR A 39 -5.29 -14.25 15.16
C THR A 39 -6.36 -13.35 14.57
N SER A 40 -6.37 -12.06 14.93
CA SER A 40 -7.27 -11.06 14.36
C SER A 40 -6.63 -9.69 14.40
N ALA A 41 -6.96 -8.82 13.46
CA ALA A 41 -6.53 -7.43 13.47
C ALA A 41 -7.70 -6.51 13.18
N GLU A 42 -7.75 -5.39 13.90
CA GLU A 42 -8.80 -4.39 13.82
C GLU A 42 -8.16 -3.03 13.59
N MET A 43 -8.80 -2.22 12.77
CA MET A 43 -8.36 -0.85 12.53
C MET A 43 -8.97 0.08 13.57
N THR A 44 -8.14 0.87 14.26
CA THR A 44 -8.60 1.81 15.30
C THR A 44 -8.60 3.25 14.81
N ALA A 45 -7.58 3.65 14.05
CA ALA A 45 -7.45 5.00 13.51
C ALA A 45 -6.74 4.99 12.15
N ILE A 46 -7.01 6.00 11.34
CA ILE A 46 -6.27 6.27 10.10
C ILE A 46 -6.16 7.75 9.85
N ASP A 47 -4.98 8.14 9.44
CA ASP A 47 -4.58 9.48 9.10
C ASP A 47 -3.98 9.50 7.69
N CYS A 48 -3.70 10.69 7.17
CA CYS A 48 -3.11 10.84 5.84
C CYS A 48 -1.70 10.21 5.75
N ASN A 49 -1.00 10.11 6.89
CA ASN A 49 0.39 9.69 6.97
C ASN A 49 0.58 8.31 7.62
N SER A 50 -0.39 7.83 8.38
CA SER A 50 -0.27 6.58 9.12
C SER A 50 -1.62 5.97 9.45
N MET A 51 -1.65 4.66 9.63
CA MET A 51 -2.79 3.91 10.10
C MET A 51 -2.45 3.16 11.38
N THR A 52 -3.36 3.15 12.34
CA THR A 52 -3.23 2.44 13.61
C THR A 52 -4.10 1.20 13.60
N LEU A 53 -3.47 0.06 13.86
CA LEU A 53 -4.07 -1.27 13.86
C LEU A 53 -3.89 -1.93 15.22
N THR A 54 -4.96 -2.49 15.77
CA THR A 54 -4.93 -3.32 16.97
C THR A 54 -4.97 -4.78 16.59
N CYS A 55 -3.88 -5.49 16.83
CA CYS A 55 -3.72 -6.90 16.51
C CYS A 55 -3.91 -7.74 17.77
N THR A 56 -4.84 -8.69 17.73
CA THR A 56 -5.02 -9.71 18.77
C THR A 56 -4.14 -10.91 18.43
N MET A 57 -3.33 -11.33 19.38
CA MET A 57 -2.43 -12.47 19.25
C MET A 57 -3.07 -13.76 19.73
N LYS A 58 -2.48 -14.90 19.35
CA LYS A 58 -2.92 -16.23 19.81
C LYS A 58 -2.97 -16.37 21.34
N GLY A 59 -2.20 -15.57 22.08
CA GLY A 59 -2.21 -15.52 23.55
C GLY A 59 -3.27 -14.61 24.18
N GLY A 60 -4.16 -13.99 23.40
CA GLY A 60 -5.14 -13.01 23.88
C GLY A 60 -4.57 -11.61 24.11
N SER A 61 -3.26 -11.42 23.96
CA SER A 61 -2.61 -10.11 24.01
C SER A 61 -3.00 -9.25 22.81
N LYS A 62 -3.38 -8.00 23.06
CA LYS A 62 -3.63 -7.00 22.03
C LYS A 62 -2.39 -6.12 21.87
N LYS A 63 -1.97 -5.91 20.62
CA LYS A 63 -0.81 -5.08 20.27
C LYS A 63 -1.23 -4.02 19.29
N GLU A 64 -0.98 -2.77 19.64
CA GLU A 64 -1.20 -1.66 18.75
C GLU A 64 0.02 -1.49 17.84
N VAL A 65 -0.23 -1.40 16.53
CA VAL A 65 0.76 -1.33 15.47
C VAL A 65 0.45 -0.12 14.62
N ARG A 66 1.42 0.78 14.52
CA ARG A 66 1.31 1.95 13.65
C ARG A 66 2.00 1.68 12.32
N VAL A 67 1.22 1.68 11.26
CA VAL A 67 1.65 1.45 9.88
C VAL A 67 1.81 2.80 9.20
N PRO A 68 3.04 3.21 8.81
CA PRO A 68 3.23 4.44 8.03
C PRO A 68 2.67 4.25 6.61
N ILE A 69 2.02 5.28 6.08
CA ILE A 69 1.52 5.34 4.71
C ILE A 69 2.44 6.28 3.94
N GLU A 70 3.25 5.72 3.06
CA GLU A 70 4.11 6.49 2.16
C GLU A 70 3.89 6.04 0.70
N PRO A 71 3.59 6.97 -0.23
CA PRO A 71 3.44 8.42 -0.03
C PRO A 71 2.15 8.79 0.75
N PRO A 72 2.13 9.95 1.44
CA PRO A 72 0.97 10.38 2.21
C PRO A 72 -0.26 10.60 1.33
N LEU A 73 -1.42 10.35 1.91
CA LEU A 73 -2.71 10.44 1.24
C LEU A 73 -3.06 11.91 1.01
N SER A 74 -3.40 12.26 -0.22
CA SER A 74 -3.86 13.62 -0.56
C SER A 74 -5.35 13.82 -0.27
N GLY A 75 -6.12 12.73 -0.18
CA GLY A 75 -7.55 12.76 0.09
C GLY A 75 -8.16 11.37 0.32
N TYR A 76 -9.46 11.36 0.60
CA TYR A 76 -10.23 10.14 0.85
C TYR A 76 -10.38 9.24 -0.39
N GLU A 77 -10.39 9.82 -1.57
CA GLU A 77 -10.47 9.11 -2.84
C GLU A 77 -9.21 8.29 -3.17
N ASP A 78 -8.04 8.76 -2.74
CA ASP A 78 -6.77 8.02 -2.85
C ASP A 78 -6.60 6.93 -1.79
N VAL A 79 -7.37 6.97 -0.70
CA VAL A 79 -7.25 5.99 0.40
C VAL A 79 -7.51 4.57 -0.08
N LYS A 80 -8.54 4.38 -0.91
CA LYS A 80 -8.92 3.05 -1.41
C LYS A 80 -7.83 2.42 -2.28
N PRO A 81 -7.37 3.06 -3.38
CA PRO A 81 -6.30 2.50 -4.20
C PRO A 81 -5.00 2.34 -3.40
N ARG A 82 -4.69 3.24 -2.45
CA ARG A 82 -3.49 3.10 -1.62
C ARG A 82 -3.54 1.93 -0.65
N LEU A 83 -4.66 1.70 0.03
CA LEU A 83 -4.82 0.50 0.83
C LEU A 83 -4.68 -0.74 -0.07
N LEU A 84 -5.34 -0.78 -1.23
CA LEU A 84 -5.24 -1.94 -2.12
C LEU A 84 -3.79 -2.21 -2.59
N GLU A 85 -3.04 -1.16 -2.90
CA GLU A 85 -1.64 -1.25 -3.30
C GLU A 85 -0.75 -1.72 -2.13
N MET A 86 -0.88 -1.13 -0.94
CA MET A 86 -0.17 -1.58 0.26
C MET A 86 -0.47 -3.04 0.57
N LYS A 87 -1.71 -3.49 0.31
CA LYS A 87 -2.12 -4.88 0.53
C LYS A 87 -1.36 -5.81 -0.39
N ALA A 88 -1.31 -5.48 -1.68
CA ALA A 88 -0.54 -6.24 -2.65
C ALA A 88 0.93 -6.35 -2.20
N PHE A 89 1.57 -5.23 -1.85
CA PHE A 89 2.94 -5.22 -1.36
C PHE A 89 3.16 -6.08 -0.10
N ALA A 90 2.25 -6.01 0.87
CA ALA A 90 2.34 -6.83 2.08
C ALA A 90 2.18 -8.32 1.78
N GLN A 91 1.25 -8.70 0.89
CA GLN A 91 1.04 -10.08 0.50
C GLN A 91 2.23 -10.65 -0.30
N GLU A 92 2.78 -9.85 -1.22
CA GLU A 92 4.00 -10.20 -1.97
C GLU A 92 5.19 -10.38 -1.02
N GLY A 93 5.39 -9.42 -0.10
CA GLY A 93 6.47 -9.46 0.88
C GLY A 93 6.38 -10.64 1.85
N LEU A 94 5.16 -11.03 2.24
CA LEU A 94 4.92 -12.20 3.07
C LEU A 94 5.03 -13.52 2.31
N GLY A 95 5.30 -13.49 1.00
CA GLY A 95 5.44 -14.69 0.17
C GLY A 95 4.11 -15.43 -0.04
N MET A 96 2.97 -14.78 0.17
CA MET A 96 1.63 -15.30 -0.16
C MET A 96 1.35 -15.19 -1.66
N VAL A 97 2.29 -15.59 -2.49
CA VAL A 97 2.14 -15.70 -3.93
C VAL A 97 1.94 -17.17 -4.27
N CYS A 98 0.68 -17.58 -4.39
CA CYS A 98 0.36 -18.57 -5.40
C CYS A 98 0.27 -17.81 -6.72
N LEU A 99 1.25 -18.03 -7.60
CA LEU A 99 1.16 -17.65 -9.01
C LEU A 99 -0.16 -18.16 -9.60
N TYR A 100 -1.05 -17.24 -10.02
CA TYR A 100 -1.74 -17.32 -11.32
C TYR A 100 -2.22 -15.91 -11.73
N VAL A 101 -1.35 -15.30 -12.54
CA VAL A 101 -1.54 -14.31 -13.62
C VAL A 101 -2.97 -14.15 -14.15
N THR A 102 -3.43 -12.90 -14.40
CA THR A 102 -3.80 -12.34 -15.72
C THR A 102 -4.50 -10.96 -15.59
N TYR A 103 -3.86 -9.96 -16.21
CA TYR A 103 -4.21 -8.58 -16.59
C TYR A 103 -5.66 -8.05 -16.56
N HIS A 104 -5.74 -6.71 -16.55
CA HIS A 104 -6.82 -5.84 -17.03
C HIS A 104 -7.85 -5.47 -15.93
N THR A 105 -7.77 -4.31 -15.26
CA THR A 105 -8.08 -3.01 -15.86
C THR A 105 -7.87 -1.93 -14.77
N ILE A 106 -7.48 -0.71 -15.16
CA ILE A 106 -7.49 0.56 -14.41
C ILE A 106 -6.18 0.94 -13.68
N LEU A 107 -5.62 2.10 -14.06
CA LEU A 107 -4.36 2.78 -13.67
C LEU A 107 -3.13 2.37 -14.51
N ASP A 108 -3.02 2.67 -15.80
CA ASP A 108 -3.00 4.03 -16.40
C ASP A 108 -2.68 5.18 -15.43
N LYS A 109 -1.40 5.32 -15.08
CA LYS A 109 -0.65 6.57 -15.34
C LYS A 109 0.85 6.36 -15.10
N PRO A 110 1.72 6.88 -15.98
CA PRO A 110 3.13 6.56 -15.97
C PRO A 110 3.83 7.29 -14.82
N PHE A 111 4.35 6.54 -13.86
CA PHE A 111 5.43 7.02 -13.00
C PHE A 111 6.71 7.06 -13.85
N ALA A 112 6.76 8.06 -14.74
CA ALA A 112 7.85 8.30 -15.66
C ALA A 112 9.07 8.81 -14.89
N LEU A 113 9.87 7.86 -14.42
CA LEU A 113 11.32 7.78 -14.53
C LEU A 113 12.02 9.11 -14.92
N ARG A 114 12.22 10.00 -13.94
CA ARG A 114 13.11 11.14 -14.09
C ARG A 114 14.37 10.91 -13.27
N SER A 115 15.38 10.27 -13.86
CA SER A 115 16.79 10.69 -13.71
C SER A 115 17.76 9.89 -14.61
N LYS A 116 18.20 10.58 -15.68
CA LYS A 116 19.59 10.69 -16.18
C LYS A 116 20.43 9.39 -16.28
N LEU A 117 20.68 8.95 -17.52
CA LEU A 117 22.06 8.62 -17.90
C LEU A 117 22.39 9.19 -19.29
N ARG A 118 23.49 9.93 -19.25
CA ARG A 118 24.09 10.81 -20.24
C ARG A 118 25.12 9.98 -21.01
N ILE A 119 24.94 9.66 -22.29
CA ILE A 119 26.08 9.33 -23.16
C ILE A 119 25.85 9.81 -24.60
N SER A 120 26.59 10.87 -24.94
CA SER A 120 27.15 11.30 -26.22
C SER A 120 26.69 10.66 -27.55
N GLN A 121 26.32 11.55 -28.47
CA GLN A 121 26.55 11.46 -29.94
C GLN A 121 28.04 11.14 -30.26
N PRO A 122 28.48 10.81 -31.50
CA PRO A 122 27.85 11.15 -32.78
C PRO A 122 27.98 10.15 -33.97
N LEU A 123 27.33 10.56 -35.08
CA LEU A 123 27.75 10.37 -36.48
C LEU A 123 27.58 8.98 -37.13
N ASN A 124 26.59 8.85 -38.03
CA ASN A 124 26.83 8.92 -39.48
C ASN A 124 25.50 8.86 -40.27
N SER A 125 25.28 9.85 -41.14
CA SER A 125 24.50 9.69 -42.38
C SER A 125 25.43 9.06 -43.45
N PRO A 126 25.08 8.90 -44.75
CA PRO A 126 23.79 8.97 -45.45
C PRO A 126 23.54 7.73 -46.34
N GLY A 127 22.38 7.64 -47.00
CA GLY A 127 22.17 6.65 -48.06
C GLY A 127 20.74 6.49 -48.56
N THR A 128 20.21 7.49 -49.28
CA THR A 128 19.23 7.28 -50.36
C THR A 128 19.92 6.65 -51.58
N PRO A 129 19.21 6.29 -52.67
CA PRO A 129 17.94 5.56 -52.81
C PRO A 129 18.10 4.41 -53.84
N GLY A 130 17.02 3.67 -54.12
CA GLY A 130 16.90 2.76 -55.27
C GLY A 130 15.45 2.52 -55.61
#